data_AF-A0A2H5B6U4-F1
#
_entry.id   AF-A0A2H5B6U4-F1
#
_cell.length_a   1.000
_cell.length_b   1.000
_cell.length_c   1.000
_cell.angle_alpha   90.00
_cell.angle_beta   90.00
_cell.angle_gamma   90.00
#
_symmetry.space_group_name_H-M   'P 1'
#
loop_
_entity.id
_entity.type
_entity.pdbx_description
1 polymer ?
#
loop_
_entity_poly.entity_id
_entity_poly.type
_entity_poly.pdbx_seq_one_letter_code
_entity_poly.pdbx_strand_id
1 'polypeptide(L)'
;MATQTTVRRSHSFLRIALTLQTLTILAQAVSAGLLLSTSYGETVHGVGARVMYAASMLYVLAAVLAWKPGGGPTRPIGEALGFLLLASAQVVLGIAHVPAVHLPLGVLMFGLSLLALSRRPRTGD
;
A
#
# COMPACT_ATOMS: atom_id res chain seq x y z
N MET A 1 26.25 15.10 9.70
CA MET A 1 24.94 15.78 9.52
C MET A 1 24.12 15.23 8.35
N ALA A 2 24.72 15.01 7.16
CA ALA A 2 24.01 14.48 5.97
C ALA A 2 23.32 13.10 6.16
N THR A 3 23.90 12.20 6.97
CA THR A 3 23.37 10.84 7.22
C THR A 3 22.11 10.81 8.08
N GLN A 4 21.92 11.75 9.01
CA GLN A 4 20.71 11.79 9.84
C GLN A 4 19.50 12.33 9.05
N THR A 5 19.73 13.26 8.13
CA THR A 5 18.68 13.86 7.31
C THR A 5 18.07 12.83 6.35
N THR A 6 18.89 11.95 5.75
CA THR A 6 18.42 10.90 4.84
C THR A 6 17.62 9.83 5.56
N VAL A 7 18.06 9.39 6.76
CA VAL A 7 17.33 8.42 7.59
C VAL A 7 15.96 8.98 8.01
N ARG A 8 15.92 10.23 8.49
CA ARG A 8 14.66 10.90 8.87
C ARG A 8 13.69 11.01 7.70
N ARG A 9 14.19 11.38 6.51
CA ARG A 9 13.37 11.52 5.29
C ARG A 9 12.81 10.19 4.81
N SER A 10 13.63 9.14 4.81
CA SER A 10 13.21 7.78 4.45
C SER A 10 12.14 7.24 5.42
N HIS A 11 12.29 7.50 6.72
CA HIS A 11 11.31 7.11 7.71
C HIS A 11 9.97 7.85 7.56
N SER A 12 9.99 9.16 7.36
CA SER A 12 8.76 9.94 7.11
C SER A 12 8.06 9.49 5.84
N PHE A 13 8.82 9.21 4.78
CA PHE A 13 8.29 8.72 3.52
C PHE A 13 7.59 7.36 3.68
N LEU A 14 8.25 6.39 4.31
CA LEU A 14 7.66 5.08 4.61
C LEU A 14 6.39 5.22 5.43
N ARG A 15 6.38 6.10 6.43
CA ARG A 15 5.20 6.32 7.27
C ARG A 15 4.02 6.90 6.48
N ILE A 16 4.29 7.85 5.58
CA ILE A 16 3.28 8.41 4.67
C ILE A 16 2.75 7.31 3.73
N ALA A 17 3.65 6.58 3.08
CA ALA A 17 3.29 5.49 2.16
C ALA A 17 2.42 4.44 2.87
N LEU A 18 2.82 4.00 4.06
CA LEU A 18 2.06 3.05 4.89
C LEU A 18 0.69 3.60 5.30
N THR A 19 0.61 4.89 5.64
CA THR A 19 -0.67 5.54 5.99
C THR A 19 -1.61 5.57 4.78
N LEU A 20 -1.11 6.00 3.62
CA LEU A 20 -1.88 5.99 2.37
C LEU A 20 -2.34 4.57 2.02
N GLN A 21 -1.45 3.58 2.15
CA GLN A 21 -1.78 2.17 1.94
C GLN A 21 -2.94 1.72 2.81
N THR A 22 -2.85 2.01 4.11
CA THR A 22 -3.85 1.63 5.11
C THR A 22 -5.21 2.24 4.78
N LEU A 23 -5.22 3.53 4.40
CA LEU A 23 -6.42 4.23 3.97
C LEU A 23 -7.01 3.64 2.70
N THR A 24 -6.17 3.28 1.72
CA THR A 24 -6.65 2.66 0.48
C THR A 24 -7.24 1.28 0.71
N ILE A 25 -6.62 0.45 1.57
CA ILE A 25 -7.19 -0.86 1.92
C ILE A 25 -8.53 -0.68 2.64
N LEU A 26 -8.62 0.28 3.56
CA LEU A 26 -9.88 0.59 4.24
C LEU A 26 -10.97 1.00 3.26
N ALA A 27 -10.65 1.94 2.35
CA ALA A 27 -11.59 2.36 1.31
C ALA A 27 -12.02 1.18 0.42
N GLN A 28 -11.12 0.23 0.14
CA GLN A 28 -11.44 -0.98 -0.60
C GLN A 28 -12.30 -1.98 0.18
N ALA A 29 -12.08 -2.11 1.48
CA ALA A 29 -12.93 -2.93 2.33
C ALA A 29 -14.36 -2.35 2.40
N VAL A 30 -14.49 -1.03 2.52
CA VAL A 30 -15.78 -0.34 2.47
C VAL A 30 -16.45 -0.51 1.10
N SER A 31 -15.72 -0.32 0.01
CA SER A 31 -16.27 -0.49 -1.35
C SER A 31 -16.65 -1.94 -1.65
N ALA A 32 -15.92 -2.93 -1.11
CA ALA A 32 -16.30 -4.34 -1.20
C ALA A 32 -17.60 -4.63 -0.45
N GLY A 33 -17.80 -4.01 0.73
CA GLY A 33 -19.07 -4.04 1.43
C GLY A 33 -20.22 -3.46 0.59
N LEU A 34 -19.97 -2.35 -0.12
CA LEU A 34 -20.93 -1.77 -1.06
C LEU A 34 -21.20 -2.66 -2.27
N LEU A 35 -20.18 -3.33 -2.82
CA LEU A 35 -20.31 -4.32 -3.89
C LEU A 35 -21.27 -5.44 -3.51
N LEU A 36 -21.25 -5.87 -2.25
CA LEU A 36 -22.13 -6.94 -1.74
C LEU A 36 -23.55 -6.46 -1.40
N SER A 37 -23.80 -5.15 -1.33
CA SER A 37 -25.05 -4.59 -0.80
C SER A 37 -25.77 -3.62 -1.74
N THR A 38 -25.14 -3.19 -2.83
CA THR A 38 -25.66 -2.15 -3.73
C THR A 38 -25.39 -2.48 -5.20
N SER A 39 -26.22 -1.95 -6.10
CA SER A 39 -26.08 -2.15 -7.55
C SER A 39 -24.92 -1.40 -8.19
N TYR A 40 -24.44 -0.31 -7.57
CA TYR A 40 -23.32 0.49 -8.08
C TYR A 40 -21.98 0.09 -7.45
N GLY A 41 -21.99 -0.82 -6.47
CA GLY A 41 -20.81 -1.18 -5.69
C GLY A 41 -19.72 -1.84 -6.52
N GLU A 42 -20.06 -2.63 -7.55
CA GLU A 42 -19.09 -3.20 -8.49
C GLU A 42 -18.28 -2.10 -9.20
N THR A 43 -18.94 -1.07 -9.70
CA THR A 43 -18.29 0.06 -10.37
C THR A 43 -17.36 0.80 -9.41
N VAL A 44 -17.84 1.11 -8.20
CA VAL A 44 -17.05 1.83 -7.19
C VAL A 44 -15.81 1.03 -6.78
N HIS A 45 -16.00 -0.26 -6.46
CA HIS A 45 -14.93 -1.16 -6.05
C HIS A 45 -13.90 -1.34 -7.19
N GLY A 46 -14.37 -1.65 -8.40
CA GLY A 46 -13.52 -1.87 -9.57
C GLY A 46 -12.74 -0.62 -10.00
N VAL A 47 -13.37 0.56 -10.02
CA VAL A 47 -12.66 1.83 -10.29
C VAL A 47 -11.64 2.11 -9.20
N GLY A 48 -12.01 1.95 -7.93
CA GLY A 48 -11.08 2.09 -6.82
C GLY A 48 -9.87 1.17 -6.96
N ALA A 49 -10.07 -0.07 -7.45
CA ALA A 49 -9.01 -1.07 -7.55
C ALA A 49 -7.99 -0.65 -8.62
N ARG A 50 -8.47 -0.12 -9.75
CA ARG A 50 -7.63 0.43 -10.83
C ARG A 50 -6.85 1.66 -10.37
N VAL A 51 -7.50 2.58 -9.64
CA VAL A 51 -6.84 3.78 -9.09
C VAL A 51 -5.73 3.38 -8.11
N MET A 52 -6.02 2.46 -7.19
CA MET A 52 -5.02 1.91 -6.26
C MET A 52 -3.86 1.28 -7.01
N TYR A 53 -4.14 0.45 -8.01
CA TYR A 53 -3.11 -0.23 -8.78
C TYR A 53 -2.23 0.76 -9.55
N ALA A 54 -2.81 1.73 -10.24
CA ALA A 54 -2.08 2.79 -10.92
C ALA A 54 -1.20 3.60 -9.95
N ALA A 55 -1.73 3.95 -8.77
CA ALA A 55 -0.96 4.64 -7.74
C ALA A 55 0.23 3.79 -7.24
N SER A 56 0.08 2.47 -7.11
CA SER A 56 1.17 1.57 -6.75
C SER A 56 2.27 1.52 -7.82
N MET A 57 1.90 1.53 -9.10
CA MET A 57 2.86 1.60 -10.20
C MET A 57 3.62 2.94 -10.21
N LEU A 58 2.91 4.06 -9.98
CA LEU A 58 3.53 5.38 -9.86
C LEU A 58 4.49 5.44 -8.67
N TYR A 59 4.16 4.79 -7.55
CA TYR A 59 5.05 4.71 -6.41
C TYR A 59 6.33 3.92 -6.75
N VAL A 60 6.22 2.78 -7.43
CA VAL A 60 7.41 2.05 -7.92
C VAL A 60 8.25 2.94 -8.84
N LEU A 61 7.64 3.64 -9.80
CA LEU A 61 8.36 4.54 -10.69
C LEU A 61 9.08 5.65 -9.92
N ALA A 62 8.40 6.30 -8.97
CA ALA A 62 9.00 7.33 -8.12
C ALA A 62 10.16 6.77 -7.28
N ALA A 63 10.02 5.56 -6.73
CA ALA A 63 11.07 4.89 -5.95
C ALA A 63 12.30 4.55 -6.81
N VAL A 64 12.09 4.09 -8.05
CA VAL A 64 13.17 3.82 -9.01
C VAL A 64 13.87 5.10 -9.46
N LEU A 65 13.12 6.15 -9.80
CA LEU A 65 13.69 7.45 -10.19
C LEU A 65 14.48 8.10 -9.04
N ALA A 66 14.05 7.88 -7.80
CA ALA A 66 14.78 8.34 -6.61
C ALA A 66 16.06 7.52 -6.32
N TRP A 67 16.21 6.32 -6.88
CA TRP A 67 17.31 5.41 -6.56
C TRP A 67 18.64 5.78 -7.24
N LYS A 68 18.70 6.21 -8.51
CA LYS A 68 19.96 6.79 -9.06
C LYS A 68 19.81 7.63 -10.37
N PRO A 69 20.45 8.82 -10.46
CA PRO A 69 21.90 8.97 -10.79
C PRO A 69 22.90 9.19 -9.62
N GLY A 70 22.45 9.47 -8.37
CA GLY A 70 23.34 9.81 -7.23
C GLY A 70 23.70 8.75 -6.17
N GLY A 71 23.08 7.57 -6.10
CA GLY A 71 23.38 6.53 -5.10
C GLY A 71 22.43 6.52 -3.89
N GLY A 72 21.13 6.71 -4.14
CA GLY A 72 20.12 6.72 -3.09
C GLY A 72 19.90 5.33 -2.46
N PRO A 73 19.27 5.26 -1.27
CA PRO A 73 18.99 3.99 -0.58
C PRO A 73 18.08 3.07 -1.42
N THR A 74 18.33 1.77 -1.45
CA THR A 74 17.52 0.74 -2.16
C THR A 74 16.19 0.42 -1.48
N ARG A 75 16.07 0.72 -0.18
CA ARG A 75 14.94 0.37 0.66
C ARG A 75 13.55 0.83 0.13
N PRO A 76 13.37 2.05 -0.41
CA PRO A 76 12.09 2.50 -0.95
C PRO A 76 11.59 1.67 -2.13
N ILE A 77 12.50 1.07 -2.92
CA ILE A 77 12.13 0.20 -4.03
C ILE A 77 11.51 -1.09 -3.51
N GLY A 78 12.11 -1.71 -2.48
CA GLY A 78 11.57 -2.94 -1.87
C GLY A 78 10.17 -2.74 -1.30
N GLU A 79 9.92 -1.59 -0.64
CA GLU A 79 8.61 -1.22 -0.10
C GLU A 79 7.57 -1.01 -1.22
N ALA A 80 7.95 -0.30 -2.29
CA ALA A 80 7.07 -0.08 -3.44
C ALA A 80 6.76 -1.38 -4.20
N LEU A 81 7.75 -2.26 -4.38
CA LEU A 81 7.56 -3.57 -5.02
C LEU A 81 6.69 -4.49 -4.18
N GLY A 82 6.91 -4.54 -2.86
CA GLY A 82 6.08 -5.33 -1.95
C GLY A 82 4.62 -4.87 -2.00
N PHE A 83 4.38 -3.56 -2.03
CA PHE A 83 3.04 -3.02 -2.19
C PHE A 83 2.40 -3.40 -3.53
N LEU A 84 3.14 -3.25 -4.64
CA LEU A 84 2.67 -3.62 -5.97
C LEU A 84 2.31 -5.12 -6.05
N LEU A 85 3.13 -5.99 -5.47
CA LEU A 85 2.86 -7.44 -5.44
C LEU A 85 1.58 -7.77 -4.68
N LEU A 86 1.40 -7.19 -3.49
CA LEU A 86 0.18 -7.38 -2.70
C LEU A 86 -1.06 -6.82 -3.43
N ALA A 87 -0.94 -5.63 -4.02
CA ALA A 87 -2.01 -5.02 -4.83
C ALA A 87 -2.36 -5.90 -6.05
N SER A 88 -1.36 -6.49 -6.72
CA SER A 88 -1.56 -7.40 -7.85
C SER A 88 -2.32 -8.65 -7.41
N ALA A 89 -1.91 -9.27 -6.30
CA ALA A 89 -2.60 -10.44 -5.76
C ALA A 89 -4.06 -10.12 -5.41
N GLN A 90 -4.33 -8.96 -4.80
CA GLN A 90 -5.68 -8.51 -4.49
C GLN A 90 -6.54 -8.32 -5.76
N VAL A 91 -5.99 -7.66 -6.79
CA VAL A 91 -6.69 -7.44 -8.06
C VAL A 91 -7.00 -8.77 -8.76
N VAL A 92 -6.04 -9.69 -8.83
CA VAL A 92 -6.23 -11.00 -9.46
C VAL A 92 -7.30 -11.81 -8.72
N LEU A 93 -7.23 -11.89 -7.39
CA LEU A 93 -8.22 -12.61 -6.59
C LEU A 93 -9.63 -11.99 -6.69
N GLY A 94 -9.71 -10.66 -6.78
CA GLY A 94 -10.95 -9.92 -6.99
C GLY A 94 -11.57 -10.22 -8.36
N ILE A 95 -10.78 -10.14 -9.43
CA ILE A 95 -11.23 -10.47 -10.80
C ILE A 95 -11.61 -11.95 -10.92
N ALA A 96 -10.90 -12.84 -10.23
CA ALA A 96 -11.21 -14.27 -10.18
C ALA A 96 -12.45 -14.59 -9.33
N HIS A 97 -13.08 -13.60 -8.67
CA HIS A 97 -14.25 -13.77 -7.83
C HIS A 97 -14.05 -14.83 -6.73
N VAL A 98 -12.90 -14.79 -6.04
CA VAL A 98 -12.58 -15.69 -4.92
C VAL A 98 -12.65 -14.92 -3.59
N PRO A 99 -13.85 -14.50 -3.14
CA PRO A 99 -14.00 -13.65 -1.95
C PRO A 99 -13.49 -14.34 -0.68
N ALA A 100 -13.57 -15.68 -0.61
CA ALA A 100 -13.07 -16.48 0.50
C ALA A 100 -11.58 -16.31 0.79
N VAL A 101 -10.78 -15.87 -0.20
CA VAL A 101 -9.34 -15.60 -0.04
C VAL A 101 -9.06 -14.10 -0.12
N HIS A 102 -9.71 -13.42 -1.07
CA HIS A 102 -9.57 -11.97 -1.30
C HIS A 102 -9.87 -11.14 -0.05
N LEU A 103 -11.03 -11.37 0.59
CA LEU A 103 -11.46 -10.59 1.76
C LEU A 103 -10.53 -10.82 2.98
N PRO A 104 -10.25 -12.07 3.41
CA PRO A 104 -9.34 -12.29 4.54
C PRO A 104 -7.94 -11.73 4.31
N LEU A 105 -7.41 -11.85 3.09
CA LEU A 105 -6.12 -11.26 2.74
C LEU A 105 -6.15 -9.72 2.89
N GLY A 106 -7.23 -9.08 2.43
CA GLY A 106 -7.39 -7.62 2.55
C GLY A 106 -7.44 -7.16 4.02
N VAL A 107 -8.21 -7.89 4.84
CA VAL A 107 -8.31 -7.63 6.28
C VAL A 107 -6.97 -7.84 6.99
N LEU A 108 -6.25 -8.91 6.65
CA LEU A 108 -4.92 -9.18 7.20
C LEU A 108 -3.95 -8.05 6.84
N MET A 109 -3.91 -7.63 5.58
CA MET A 109 -3.08 -6.52 5.12
C MET A 109 -3.41 -5.22 5.88
N PHE A 110 -4.69 -4.92 6.07
CA PHE A 110 -5.13 -3.77 6.86
C PHE A 110 -4.62 -3.84 8.31
N GLY A 111 -4.85 -4.96 8.98
CA GLY A 111 -4.42 -5.18 10.37
C GLY A 111 -2.90 -5.06 10.53
N LEU A 112 -2.12 -5.67 9.63
CA LEU A 112 -0.66 -5.56 9.63
C LEU A 112 -0.20 -4.11 9.41
N SER A 113 -0.89 -3.36 8.55
CA SER A 113 -0.56 -1.95 8.29
C SER A 113 -0.85 -1.06 9.50
N LEU A 114 -1.96 -1.29 10.20
CA LEU A 114 -2.25 -0.62 11.48
C LEU A 114 -1.23 -0.98 12.56
N LEU A 115 -0.87 -2.25 12.69
CA LEU A 115 0.17 -2.69 13.62
C LEU A 115 1.50 -1.98 13.32
N ALA A 116 1.89 -1.90 12.05
CA ALA A 116 3.09 -1.20 11.62
C ALA A 116 3.03 0.32 11.92
N LEU A 117 1.88 0.97 11.76
CA LEU A 117 1.69 2.39 12.13
C LEU A 117 1.72 2.62 13.65
N SER A 118 1.23 1.66 14.43
CA SER A 118 1.16 1.73 15.90
C SER A 118 2.52 1.54 16.58
N ARG A 119 3.44 0.81 15.94
CA ARG A 119 4.80 0.58 16.45
C ARG A 119 5.57 1.90 16.39
N ARG A 120 5.70 2.56 17.55
CA ARG A 120 6.60 3.70 17.70
C ARG A 120 8.04 3.23 17.49
N PRO A 121 8.89 4.00 16.77
CA PRO A 121 10.32 3.74 16.78
C PRO A 121 10.80 3.78 18.23
N ARG A 122 11.47 2.71 18.70
CA ARG A 122 12.21 2.78 19.96
C ARG A 122 13.31 3.84 19.75
N THR A 123 13.11 5.03 20.29
CA THR A 123 14.21 5.94 20.60
C THR A 123 15.03 5.23 21.68
N GLY A 124 16.14 4.62 21.28
CA GLY A 124 17.10 4.02 22.20
C GLY A 124 17.78 5.10 23.03
N ASP A 125 18.06 4.74 24.28
CA ASP A 125 18.77 5.48 25.33
C ASP A 125 20.18 5.95 24.92
#